data_AF-M1Z2A3-F1
#
_entry.id   AF-M1Z2A3-F1
#
_cell.length_a   1.000
_cell.length_b   1.000
_cell.length_c   1.000
_cell.angle_alpha   90.00
_cell.angle_beta   90.00
_cell.angle_gamma   90.00
#
_symmetry.space_group_name_H-M   'P 1'
#
loop_
_entity.id
_entity.type
_entity.pdbx_description
1 polymer ?
#
loop_
_entity_poly.entity_id
_entity_poly.type
_entity_poly.pdbx_seq_one_letter_code
_entity_poly.pdbx_strand_id
1 'polypeptide(L)' 'MTSKFNENILKALTTTEEALKICKEAMEDANDETCRAMYAAMIKDCEKHVQMLKGEIDLHKVQKKWDDNSK' A
#
# COMPACT_ATOMS: atom_id res chain seq x y z
N MET A 1 2.73 -9.54 19.37
CA MET A 1 2.81 -9.60 17.90
C MET A 1 4.05 -8.81 17.52
N THR A 2 5.00 -9.37 16.76
CA THR A 2 6.35 -8.81 16.70
C THR A 2 6.39 -7.40 16.08
N SER A 3 7.30 -6.55 16.57
CA SER A 3 7.74 -5.32 15.86
C SER A 3 7.90 -5.58 14.35
N LYS A 4 8.44 -6.75 14.00
CA LYS A 4 8.68 -7.17 12.62
C LYS A 4 7.41 -7.29 11.75
N PHE A 5 6.27 -7.69 12.30
CA PHE A 5 5.02 -7.72 11.53
C PHE A 5 4.54 -6.31 11.22
N ASN A 6 4.56 -5.41 12.21
CA ASN A 6 4.20 -3.99 12.02
C ASN A 6 5.18 -3.29 11.06
N GLU A 7 6.48 -3.58 11.16
CA GLU A 7 7.50 -3.14 10.20
C GLU A 7 7.20 -3.63 8.78
N ASN A 8 6.75 -4.88 8.62
CA ASN A 8 6.38 -5.41 7.32
C ASN A 8 5.13 -4.73 6.75
N ILE A 9 4.14 -4.39 7.59
CA ILE A 9 2.97 -3.60 7.15
C ILE A 9 3.42 -2.21 6.67
N LEU A 10 4.30 -1.53 7.42
CA LEU A 10 4.84 -0.24 7.02
C LEU A 10 5.59 -0.32 5.69
N LYS A 11 6.47 -1.31 5.54
CA LYS A 11 7.21 -1.55 4.28
C LYS A 11 6.24 -1.80 3.12
N ALA A 12 5.24 -2.65 3.32
CA ALA A 12 4.23 -2.93 2.31
C ALA A 12 3.46 -1.66 1.92
N LEU A 13 3.11 -0.81 2.89
CA LEU A 13 2.42 0.46 2.63
C LEU A 13 3.31 1.38 1.79
N THR A 14 4.56 1.60 2.19
CA THR A 14 5.51 2.44 1.46
C THR A 14 5.74 1.94 0.04
N THR A 15 6.01 0.64 -0.15
CA THR A 15 6.19 0.06 -1.49
C THR A 15 4.92 0.18 -2.34
N THR A 16 3.73 0.05 -1.75
CA THR A 16 2.47 0.20 -2.49
C THR A 16 2.22 1.66 -2.89
N GLU A 17 2.54 2.62 -2.03
CA GLU A 17 2.45 4.06 -2.35
C GLU A 17 3.46 4.45 -3.45
N GLU A 18 4.68 3.89 -3.43
CA GLU A 18 5.66 4.05 -4.50
C GLU A 18 5.18 3.43 -5.82
N ALA A 19 4.64 2.20 -5.79
CA ALA A 19 4.08 1.56 -6.97
C ALA A 19 2.91 2.36 -7.55
N LEU A 20 2.03 2.90 -6.70
CA LEU A 20 0.92 3.76 -7.11
C LEU A 20 1.42 5.02 -7.81
N LYS A 21 2.46 5.66 -7.28
CA LYS A 21 3.09 6.84 -7.90
C LYS A 21 3.64 6.49 -9.29
N ILE A 22 4.42 5.42 -9.40
CA ILE A 22 5.00 4.98 -10.68
C ILE A 22 3.90 4.65 -11.70
N CYS A 23 2.82 3.99 -11.28
CA CYS A 23 1.71 3.68 -12.20
C CYS A 23 0.98 4.93 -12.69
N LYS A 24 0.86 5.98 -11.85
CA LYS A 24 0.27 7.27 -12.24
C LYS A 24 1.16 7.99 -13.26
N GLU A 25 2.47 8.06 -13.01
CA GLU A 25 3.44 8.62 -13.95
C GLU A 25 3.41 7.85 -15.30
N ALA A 26 3.45 6.52 -15.26
CA ALA A 26 3.42 5.70 -16.47
C ALA A 26 2.09 5.77 -17.24
N MET A 27 0.98 6.10 -16.57
CA MET A 27 -0.31 6.34 -17.23
C MET A 27 -0.29 7.63 -18.07
N GLU A 28 0.43 8.66 -17.63
CA GLU A 28 0.60 9.91 -18.37
C GLU A 28 1.45 9.70 -19.64
N ASP A 29 2.45 8.82 -19.56
CA ASP A 29 3.34 8.47 -20.68
C ASP A 29 2.75 7.42 -21.64
N ALA A 30 1.65 6.76 -21.27
CA ALA A 30 1.08 5.65 -22.03
C ALA A 30 0.55 6.12 -23.41
N ASN A 31 1.20 5.65 -24.48
CA ASN A 31 0.90 6.01 -25.85
C ASN A 31 -0.27 5.22 -26.49
N ASP A 32 -0.71 4.12 -25.89
CA ASP A 32 -1.82 3.30 -26.37
C ASP A 32 -2.90 3.01 -25.30
N GLU A 33 -4.10 2.67 -25.75
CA GLU A 33 -5.27 2.43 -24.89
C GLU A 33 -5.15 1.16 -24.04
N THR A 34 -4.39 0.16 -24.48
CA THR A 34 -4.21 -1.10 -23.74
C THR A 34 -3.26 -0.91 -22.56
N CYS A 35 -2.18 -0.13 -22.72
CA CYS A 35 -1.30 0.29 -21.65
C CYS A 35 -2.05 1.17 -20.65
N ARG A 36 -2.89 2.10 -21.12
CA ARG A 36 -3.74 2.92 -20.22
C ARG A 36 -4.71 2.06 -19.40
N ALA A 37 -5.35 1.06 -20.02
CA ALA A 37 -6.24 0.15 -19.31
C ALA A 37 -5.50 -0.70 -18.25
N MET A 38 -4.29 -1.16 -18.58
CA MET A 38 -3.43 -1.89 -17.64
C MET A 38 -3.07 -1.03 -16.43
N TYR A 39 -2.52 0.18 -16.65
CA TYR A 39 -2.17 1.09 -15.55
C TYR A 39 -3.39 1.54 -14.75
N ALA A 40 -4.55 1.74 -15.39
CA ALA A 40 -5.80 2.05 -14.68
C ALA A 40 -6.18 0.94 -13.68
N ALA A 41 -6.08 -0.32 -14.09
CA ALA A 41 -6.34 -1.46 -13.21
C ALA A 41 -5.33 -1.52 -12.05
N MET A 42 -4.03 -1.37 -12.36
CA MET A 42 -2.98 -1.37 -11.33
C MET A 42 -3.15 -0.23 -10.32
N ILE A 43 -3.50 0.97 -10.77
CA ILE A 43 -3.77 2.14 -9.90
C ILE A 43 -4.91 1.81 -8.94
N LYS A 44 -6.03 1.29 -9.45
CA LYS A 44 -7.19 0.94 -8.64
C LYS A 44 -6.85 -0.11 -7.57
N ASP A 45 -6.08 -1.12 -7.94
CA ASP A 45 -5.66 -2.16 -6.99
C ASP A 45 -4.67 -1.62 -5.94
N CYS A 46 -3.72 -0.77 -6.34
CA CYS A 46 -2.80 -0.11 -5.41
C CYS A 46 -3.55 0.79 -4.42
N GLU A 47 -4.54 1.58 -4.88
CA GLU A 47 -5.36 2.42 -4.00
C GLU A 47 -6.14 1.58 -2.98
N LYS A 48 -6.71 0.44 -3.42
CA LYS A 48 -7.36 -0.52 -2.52
C LYS A 48 -6.37 -1.09 -1.50
N HIS A 49 -5.18 -1.51 -1.93
CA HIS A 49 -4.17 -2.06 -1.03
C HIS A 49 -3.68 -1.03 0.00
N VAL A 50 -3.48 0.23 -0.40
CA VAL A 50 -3.14 1.33 0.52
C VAL A 50 -4.20 1.48 1.61
N GLN A 51 -5.49 1.46 1.24
CA GLN A 51 -6.59 1.56 2.21
C GLN A 51 -6.60 0.37 3.18
N MET A 52 -6.40 -0.86 2.67
CA MET A 52 -6.34 -2.06 3.50
C MET A 52 -5.19 -2.00 4.50
N LEU A 53 -3.99 -1.60 4.05
CA LEU A 53 -2.82 -1.50 4.91
C LEU A 53 -2.98 -0.41 5.97
N LYS A 54 -3.51 0.76 5.61
CA LYS A 54 -3.83 1.82 6.59
C LYS A 54 -4.85 1.35 7.62
N GLY A 55 -5.89 0.63 7.17
CA GLY A 55 -6.89 0.03 8.07
C GLY A 55 -6.28 -0.97 9.06
N GLU A 56 -5.34 -1.80 8.62
CA GLU A 56 -4.66 -2.76 9.49
C GLU A 56 -3.76 -2.05 10.52
N ILE A 57 -3.05 -1.00 10.11
CA ILE A 57 -2.25 -0.16 11.01
C ILE A 57 -3.14 0.45 12.10
N ASP A 58 -4.27 1.03 11.72
CA ASP A 58 -5.19 1.66 12.66
C ASP A 58 -5.82 0.63 13.61
N LEU A 59 -6.18 -0.55 13.10
CA LEU A 59 -6.66 -1.66 13.91
C LEU A 59 -5.61 -2.09 14.95
N HIS A 60 -4.35 -2.23 14.54
CA HIS A 60 -3.25 -2.59 15.44
C HIS A 60 -3.02 -1.55 16.53
N LYS A 61 -3.11 -0.25 16.20
CA LYS A 61 -3.02 0.84 17.17
C LYS A 61 -4.16 0.80 18.18
N VAL A 62 -5.40 0.64 17.73
CA VAL A 62 -6.59 0.53 18.60
C VAL A 62 -6.48 -0.69 19.54
N GLN A 63 -5.94 -1.80 19.03
CA GLN A 63 -5.72 -3.01 19.81
C GLN A 63 -4.48 -2.95 20.71
N LYS A 64 -3.75 -1.82 20.76
CA LYS A 64 -2.47 -1.65 21.46
C LYS A 64 -1.39 -2.65 21.06
N LYS A 65 -1.50 -3.25 19.86
CA LYS A 65 -0.54 -4.20 19.28
C LYS A 65 0.54 -3.53 18.43
N TRP A 66 0.44 -2.20 18.26
CA TRP A 66 1.36 -1.43 17.44
C TRP A 66 2.73 -1.24 18.11
N ASP A 67 2.71 -0.76 19.36
CA ASP A 67 3.89 -0.48 20.17
C ASP A 67 4.09 -1.52 21.29
N ASP A 68 3.40 -2.66 21.21
CA ASP A 68 3.43 -3.69 22.25
C ASP A 68 4.81 -4.37 22.28
N ASN A 69 5.71 -3.74 23.02
CA ASN A 69 6.99 -4.28 23.46
C ASN A 69 6.82 -5.20 24.68
N SER A 70 5.64 -5.80 24.89
CA SER A 70 5.42 -6.77 25.95
C SER A 70 6.31 -8.01 25.72
N LYS A 71 7.52 -7.94 26.29
CA LYS A 71 8.29 -9.11 26.71
C LYS A 71 7.71 -9.64 28.01
#